data_AF-A0A4U0V0C9-F1
#
_entry.id   AF-A0A4U0V0C9-F1
#
_cell.length_a   1.000
_cell.length_b   1.000
_cell.length_c   1.000
_cell.angle_alpha   90.00
_cell.angle_beta   90.00
_cell.angle_gamma   90.00
#
_symmetry.space_group_name_H-M   'P 1'
#
loop_
_entity.id
_entity.type
_entity.pdbx_description
1 polymer ?
#
loop_
_entity_poly.entity_id
_entity_poly.type
_entity_poly.pdbx_seq_one_letter_code
_entity_poly.pdbx_strand_id
1 'polypeptide(L)'
;MASEAANPEDTSSQSLPERPKDAPAGEAPSKNALKKAAKEKEKAEKAAKRKAAEDAQKQQSAAEDVSAKDYGKLPMIGSEAYTPSGVTRVTLSTMAEQFKDASSAEGEGGPEVVFRAVVDNARVQSAKLAFLMFKQGLDTIQAVVAASETLSRQMVKFAGTIPAESLVIVHGVVKKPFEPVKSATISDLEVHVRKLYIVETAEVLPMQVEDAERPIPLEGEEQKEEADGRPIVMLNTRLNNRVIDLRAKHNHAIFAIKDGVCALFAEYLRSLKFIGIQTPKLLGAASEGGSNVFEVTYFATKAFLAQSPQLYKQMLIAARFERVFEVGPIFRAENSNTARHLTEFTG
;
A
#
# COMPACT_ATOMS: atom_id res chain seq x y z
N MET A 1 1.82 70.56 11.82
CA MET A 1 0.91 71.69 11.57
C MET A 1 -0.48 71.08 11.48
N ALA A 2 -1.25 71.02 12.58
CA ALA A 2 -2.05 72.11 13.15
C ALA A 2 -3.08 72.59 12.11
N SER A 3 -4.38 72.77 12.35
CA SER A 3 -5.27 72.87 13.52
C SER A 3 -6.67 73.14 12.89
N GLU A 4 -7.80 72.66 13.41
CA GLU A 4 -8.75 73.44 14.27
C GLU A 4 -9.30 74.70 13.54
N ALA A 5 -10.57 75.13 13.53
CA ALA A 5 -11.84 74.96 14.24
C ALA A 5 -12.93 75.52 13.26
N ALA A 6 -14.25 75.60 13.48
CA ALA A 6 -15.01 75.95 14.67
C ALA A 6 -16.52 75.67 14.48
N ASN A 7 -17.16 75.45 15.63
CA ASN A 7 -18.59 75.49 16.00
C ASN A 7 -19.12 76.96 15.95
N PRO A 8 -20.32 77.36 16.48
CA PRO A 8 -21.44 76.65 17.13
C PRO A 8 -22.85 77.09 16.60
N GLU A 9 -23.98 76.57 17.10
CA GLU A 9 -24.84 77.21 18.13
C GLU A 9 -26.03 76.32 18.54
N ASP A 10 -26.69 76.73 19.61
CA ASP A 10 -27.21 75.94 20.73
C ASP A 10 -28.73 76.09 20.94
N THR A 11 -29.32 75.04 21.52
CA THR A 11 -30.54 74.93 22.35
C THR A 11 -31.96 75.44 22.00
N SER A 12 -32.89 74.53 22.38
CA SER A 12 -34.24 74.69 22.99
C SER A 12 -35.37 74.20 22.07
N SER A 13 -36.31 73.34 22.46
CA SER A 13 -36.99 73.13 23.75
C SER A 13 -37.70 71.75 23.77
N GLN A 14 -37.94 71.22 24.98
CA GLN A 14 -38.59 69.93 25.26
C GLN A 14 -40.13 69.98 25.10
N SER A 15 -40.74 68.85 24.71
CA SER A 15 -42.11 68.50 25.12
C SER A 15 -42.32 66.97 25.26
N LEU A 16 -43.22 66.60 26.16
CA LEU A 16 -43.38 65.33 26.91
C LEU A 16 -43.91 64.11 26.11
N PRO A 17 -43.78 62.87 26.65
CA PRO A 17 -44.04 61.61 25.94
C PRO A 17 -45.52 61.14 26.02
N GLU A 18 -46.02 60.54 24.94
CA GLU A 18 -47.30 59.81 24.91
C GLU A 18 -47.15 58.33 25.35
N ARG A 19 -48.25 57.83 25.93
CA ARG A 19 -48.42 56.59 26.72
C ARG A 19 -48.37 55.30 25.85
N PRO A 20 -47.98 54.13 26.41
CA PRO A 20 -47.73 52.91 25.63
C PRO A 20 -49.03 52.18 25.27
N LYS A 21 -49.09 51.63 24.05
CA LYS A 21 -50.10 50.64 23.64
C LYS A 21 -49.51 49.22 23.72
N ASP A 22 -50.02 48.48 24.69
CA ASP A 22 -50.24 47.03 24.77
C ASP A 22 -49.30 46.09 24.01
N ALA A 23 -48.51 45.33 24.78
CA ALA A 23 -47.82 44.12 24.35
C ALA A 23 -48.79 42.92 24.23
N PRO A 24 -48.62 42.02 23.23
CA PRO A 24 -49.06 40.65 23.38
C PRO A 24 -47.96 39.82 24.06
N ALA A 25 -48.39 39.08 25.07
CA ALA A 25 -47.64 38.13 25.86
C ALA A 25 -46.98 37.02 25.02
N GLY A 26 -45.89 36.46 25.55
CA GLY A 26 -45.13 35.38 24.93
C GLY A 26 -46.00 34.18 24.52
N GLU A 27 -45.88 33.79 23.26
CA GLU A 27 -46.39 32.50 22.79
C GLU A 27 -45.57 31.37 23.44
N ALA A 28 -46.24 30.59 24.30
CA ALA A 28 -45.71 29.32 24.74
C ALA A 28 -45.47 28.41 23.51
N PRO A 29 -44.35 27.67 23.46
CA PRO A 29 -44.01 26.83 22.31
C PRO A 29 -45.14 25.84 22.01
N SER A 30 -45.49 25.72 20.72
CA SER A 30 -46.61 24.88 20.29
C SER A 30 -46.45 23.43 20.78
N LYS A 31 -47.58 22.75 21.04
CA LYS A 31 -47.62 21.36 21.54
C LYS A 31 -46.80 20.37 20.67
N ASN A 32 -46.62 20.69 19.39
CA ASN A 32 -45.80 19.93 18.44
C ASN A 32 -44.30 20.27 18.54
N ALA A 33 -43.93 21.54 18.77
CA ALA A 33 -42.55 21.94 19.03
C ALA A 33 -42.02 21.33 20.33
N LEU A 34 -42.85 21.31 21.38
CA LEU A 34 -42.53 20.67 22.66
C LEU A 34 -42.36 19.14 22.53
N LYS A 35 -43.21 18.47 21.73
CA LYS A 35 -43.07 17.03 21.44
C LYS A 35 -41.81 16.70 20.62
N LYS A 36 -41.44 17.55 19.65
CA LYS A 36 -40.23 17.34 18.84
C LYS A 36 -38.96 17.54 19.66
N ALA A 37 -38.92 18.59 20.48
CA ALA A 37 -37.81 18.85 21.40
C ALA A 37 -37.66 17.72 22.45
N ALA A 38 -38.76 17.20 22.98
CA ALA A 38 -38.72 16.06 23.91
C ALA A 38 -38.16 14.79 23.26
N LYS A 39 -38.55 14.49 22.00
CA LYS A 39 -38.05 13.33 21.25
C LYS A 39 -36.57 13.46 20.86
N GLU A 40 -36.11 14.66 20.53
CA GLU A 40 -34.69 14.93 20.28
C GLU A 40 -33.86 14.82 21.56
N LYS A 41 -34.37 15.30 22.70
CA LYS A 41 -33.74 15.16 24.01
C LYS A 41 -33.64 13.69 24.45
N GLU A 42 -34.69 12.90 24.25
CA GLU A 42 -34.68 11.44 24.53
C GLU A 42 -33.68 10.69 23.63
N LYS A 43 -33.61 11.05 22.33
CA LYS A 43 -32.63 10.47 21.40
C LYS A 43 -31.20 10.86 21.79
N ALA A 44 -30.98 12.10 22.21
CA ALA A 44 -29.68 12.58 22.69
C ALA A 44 -29.27 11.91 24.00
N GLU A 45 -30.19 11.74 24.97
CA GLU A 45 -29.93 11.00 26.22
C GLU A 45 -29.63 9.53 25.97
N LYS A 46 -30.35 8.87 25.04
CA LYS A 46 -30.09 7.47 24.67
C LYS A 46 -28.73 7.32 23.96
N ALA A 47 -28.35 8.28 23.11
CA ALA A 47 -27.03 8.32 22.49
C ALA A 47 -25.92 8.60 23.51
N ALA A 48 -26.13 9.51 24.45
CA ALA A 48 -25.19 9.84 25.51
C ALA A 48 -24.99 8.66 26.49
N LYS A 49 -26.07 7.97 26.89
CA LYS A 49 -26.00 6.75 27.71
C LYS A 49 -25.26 5.62 26.99
N ARG A 50 -25.51 5.44 25.68
CA ARG A 50 -24.80 4.44 24.88
C ARG A 50 -23.31 4.77 24.76
N LYS A 51 -22.98 6.04 24.52
CA LYS A 51 -21.59 6.51 24.46
C LYS A 51 -20.88 6.35 25.81
N ALA A 52 -21.53 6.74 26.91
CA ALA A 52 -21.00 6.56 28.26
C ALA A 52 -20.80 5.08 28.63
N ALA A 53 -21.72 4.20 28.23
CA ALA A 53 -21.58 2.76 28.41
C ALA A 53 -20.44 2.17 27.55
N GLU A 54 -20.31 2.61 26.28
CA GLU A 54 -19.20 2.22 25.40
C GLU A 54 -17.85 2.74 25.93
N ASP A 55 -17.79 3.95 26.46
CA ASP A 55 -16.58 4.55 27.01
C ASP A 55 -16.19 3.89 28.35
N ALA A 56 -17.17 3.58 29.22
CA ALA A 56 -16.93 2.81 30.44
C ALA A 56 -16.47 1.38 30.13
N GLN A 57 -17.06 0.73 29.12
CA GLN A 57 -16.65 -0.59 28.65
C GLN A 57 -15.24 -0.55 28.03
N LYS A 58 -14.89 0.51 27.28
CA LYS A 58 -13.53 0.73 26.77
C LYS A 58 -12.52 0.93 27.89
N GLN A 59 -12.83 1.77 28.89
CA GLN A 59 -11.95 2.02 30.03
C GLN A 59 -11.73 0.75 30.87
N GLN A 60 -12.78 -0.03 31.11
CA GLN A 60 -12.68 -1.30 31.81
C GLN A 60 -11.89 -2.33 31.00
N SER A 61 -12.10 -2.39 29.68
CA SER A 61 -11.33 -3.27 28.79
C SER A 61 -9.86 -2.85 28.61
N ALA A 62 -9.53 -1.57 28.78
CA ALA A 62 -8.17 -1.06 28.72
C ALA A 62 -7.39 -1.33 30.01
N ALA A 63 -8.08 -1.31 31.16
CA ALA A 63 -7.49 -1.70 32.44
C ALA A 63 -7.15 -3.19 32.54
N GLU A 64 -7.80 -4.05 31.73
CA GLU A 64 -7.58 -5.50 31.67
C GLU A 64 -6.62 -5.94 30.54
N ASP A 65 -6.04 -5.02 29.77
CA ASP A 65 -5.16 -5.35 28.65
C ASP A 65 -3.73 -5.66 29.09
N VAL A 66 -3.48 -6.93 29.41
CA VAL A 66 -2.17 -7.44 29.86
C VAL A 66 -1.03 -7.26 28.84
N SER A 67 -1.34 -7.05 27.56
CA SER A 67 -0.36 -6.96 26.47
C SER A 67 -0.38 -5.60 25.74
N ALA A 68 -0.88 -4.54 26.39
CA ALA A 68 -1.05 -3.22 25.77
C ALA A 68 0.24 -2.62 25.15
N LYS A 69 1.42 -3.05 25.60
CA LYS A 69 2.74 -2.59 25.08
C LYS A 69 3.29 -3.47 23.94
N ASP A 70 2.69 -4.63 23.71
CA ASP A 70 3.18 -5.64 22.78
C ASP A 70 2.45 -5.60 21.44
N TYR A 71 1.54 -4.66 21.23
CA TYR A 71 0.94 -4.39 19.94
C TYR A 71 0.60 -2.91 19.74
N GLY A 72 0.35 -2.52 18.50
CA GLY A 72 -0.09 -1.16 18.16
C GLY A 72 0.56 -0.62 16.89
N LYS A 73 0.46 0.69 16.68
CA LYS A 73 1.13 1.38 15.57
C LYS A 73 2.43 2.00 16.07
N LEU A 74 3.54 1.72 15.37
CA LEU A 74 4.82 2.36 15.64
C LEU A 74 4.79 3.82 15.17
N PRO A 75 5.63 4.68 15.77
CA PRO A 75 5.87 6.00 15.22
C PRO A 75 6.42 5.90 13.80
N MET A 76 6.17 6.95 13.01
CA MET A 76 6.69 7.05 11.65
C MET A 76 8.21 6.92 11.67
N ILE A 77 8.76 6.04 10.84
CA ILE A 77 10.22 5.86 10.76
C ILE A 77 10.87 7.19 10.36
N GLY A 78 11.76 7.69 11.20
CA GLY A 78 12.45 8.97 11.00
C GLY A 78 11.79 10.17 11.70
N SER A 79 10.66 10.00 12.40
CA SER A 79 10.07 11.08 13.22
C SER A 79 10.82 11.31 14.54
N GLU A 80 11.63 10.36 14.97
CA GLU A 80 12.45 10.42 16.18
C GLU A 80 13.91 10.18 15.84
N ALA A 81 14.82 10.59 16.73
CA ALA A 81 16.25 10.36 16.58
C ALA A 81 16.52 8.85 16.45
N TYR A 82 17.17 8.47 15.35
CA TYR A 82 17.43 7.07 15.05
C TYR A 82 18.28 6.42 16.14
N THR A 83 17.66 5.47 16.86
CA THR A 83 18.33 4.64 17.85
C THR A 83 18.17 3.18 17.41
N PRO A 84 19.26 2.49 17.02
CA PRO A 84 19.19 1.08 16.68
C PRO A 84 18.61 0.27 17.83
N SER A 85 17.60 -0.56 17.56
CA SER A 85 17.01 -1.40 18.60
C SER A 85 17.92 -2.54 19.08
N GLY A 86 19.01 -2.82 18.35
CA GLY A 86 19.89 -3.98 18.60
C GLY A 86 19.25 -5.33 18.26
N VAL A 87 17.99 -5.35 17.83
CA VAL A 87 17.25 -6.57 17.50
C VAL A 87 17.53 -6.99 16.06
N THR A 88 18.17 -8.15 15.90
CA THR A 88 18.41 -8.74 14.58
C THR A 88 17.09 -9.22 13.98
N ARG A 89 16.85 -8.87 12.72
CA ARG A 89 15.66 -9.32 11.97
C ARG A 89 16.06 -10.40 10.98
N VAL A 90 15.25 -11.45 10.91
CA VAL A 90 15.36 -12.52 9.90
C VAL A 90 14.38 -12.29 8.76
N THR A 91 14.65 -12.91 7.61
CA THR A 91 13.67 -13.00 6.52
C THR A 91 12.89 -14.31 6.61
N LEU A 92 11.74 -14.39 5.97
CA LEU A 92 10.96 -15.62 5.88
C LEU A 92 11.77 -16.74 5.19
N SER A 93 12.47 -16.42 4.10
CA SER A 93 13.36 -17.36 3.42
C SER A 93 14.46 -17.92 4.33
N THR A 94 15.19 -17.05 5.04
CA THR A 94 16.27 -17.48 5.95
C THR A 94 15.72 -18.28 7.12
N MET A 95 14.54 -17.91 7.63
CA MET A 95 13.85 -18.68 8.68
C MET A 95 13.45 -20.07 8.20
N ALA A 96 12.92 -20.21 6.97
CA ALA A 96 12.58 -21.51 6.38
C ALA A 96 13.81 -22.39 6.16
N GLU A 97 14.93 -21.81 5.72
CA GLU A 97 16.19 -22.53 5.57
C GLU A 97 16.77 -22.96 6.92
N GLN A 98 16.76 -22.06 7.91
CA GLN A 98 17.35 -22.30 9.24
C GLN A 98 16.58 -23.36 10.04
N PHE A 99 15.26 -23.42 9.89
CA PHE A 99 14.40 -24.34 10.65
C PHE A 99 13.78 -25.44 9.79
N LYS A 100 14.41 -25.76 8.65
CA LYS A 100 13.96 -26.75 7.67
C LYS A 100 13.65 -28.14 8.25
N ASP A 101 14.39 -28.55 9.28
CA ASP A 101 14.19 -29.85 9.91
C ASP A 101 13.15 -29.83 11.05
N ALA A 102 12.55 -28.66 11.34
CA ALA A 102 11.52 -28.34 12.34
C ALA A 102 11.75 -28.86 13.78
N SER A 103 12.79 -29.65 14.03
CA SER A 103 13.10 -30.32 15.29
C SER A 103 13.42 -29.32 16.39
N SER A 104 14.12 -28.23 16.06
CA SER A 104 14.36 -27.11 16.96
C SER A 104 13.11 -26.28 17.24
N ALA A 105 12.03 -26.48 16.49
CA ALA A 105 10.73 -25.82 16.65
C ALA A 105 9.70 -26.70 17.40
N GLU A 106 10.12 -27.86 17.93
CA GLU A 106 9.30 -28.73 18.76
C GLU A 106 9.39 -28.33 20.24
N GLY A 107 8.25 -28.17 20.92
CA GLY A 107 8.15 -27.81 22.35
C GLY A 107 7.44 -26.47 22.64
N GLU A 108 7.26 -26.15 23.93
CA GLU A 108 6.54 -24.94 24.36
C GLU A 108 7.32 -23.63 24.08
N GLY A 109 8.65 -23.69 24.00
CA GLY A 109 9.56 -22.55 23.82
C GLY A 109 10.49 -22.69 22.62
N GLY A 110 9.91 -22.73 21.41
CA GLY A 110 10.67 -22.73 20.16
C GLY A 110 11.54 -21.46 19.96
N PRO A 111 12.26 -21.36 18.83
CA PRO A 111 13.19 -20.26 18.56
C PRO A 111 12.45 -18.92 18.43
N GLU A 112 12.93 -17.91 19.15
CA GLU A 112 12.43 -16.54 19.00
C GLU A 112 12.95 -15.91 17.72
N VAL A 113 12.03 -15.30 16.98
CA VAL A 113 12.32 -14.61 15.73
C VAL A 113 11.66 -13.25 15.70
N VAL A 114 12.33 -12.33 15.02
CA VAL A 114 11.79 -11.01 14.71
C VAL A 114 11.92 -10.80 13.22
N PHE A 115 10.83 -10.45 12.56
CA PHE A 115 10.84 -10.18 11.12
C PHE A 115 9.87 -9.07 10.76
N ARG A 116 10.06 -8.52 9.56
CA ARG A 116 9.17 -7.53 8.97
C ARG A 116 8.49 -8.16 7.76
N ALA A 117 7.17 -8.12 7.74
CA ALA A 117 6.36 -8.71 6.67
C ALA A 117 5.13 -7.85 6.38
N VAL A 118 4.48 -8.16 5.27
CA VAL A 118 3.17 -7.62 4.89
C VAL A 118 2.09 -8.57 5.41
N VAL A 119 0.97 -8.03 5.88
CA VAL A 119 -0.23 -8.83 6.18
C VAL A 119 -0.91 -9.17 4.86
N ASP A 120 -0.88 -10.44 4.47
CA ASP A 120 -1.55 -10.94 3.26
C ASP A 120 -3.04 -11.15 3.55
N ASN A 121 -3.35 -11.83 4.64
CA ASN A 121 -4.70 -11.91 5.18
C ASN A 121 -4.71 -12.01 6.71
N ALA A 122 -5.86 -11.70 7.31
CA ALA A 122 -6.10 -11.87 8.73
C ALA A 122 -7.52 -12.40 8.96
N ARG A 123 -7.65 -13.40 9.83
CA ARG A 123 -8.92 -14.04 10.18
C ARG A 123 -9.01 -14.26 11.68
N VAL A 124 -10.01 -13.65 12.31
CA VAL A 124 -10.37 -13.94 13.71
C VAL A 124 -11.23 -15.19 13.75
N GLN A 125 -10.76 -16.25 14.41
CA GLN A 125 -11.52 -17.50 14.57
C GLN A 125 -12.37 -17.48 15.85
N SER A 126 -11.88 -16.84 16.91
CA SER A 126 -12.62 -16.63 18.15
C SER A 126 -12.09 -15.40 18.90
N ALA A 127 -12.76 -14.99 19.98
CA ALA A 127 -12.26 -13.92 20.86
C ALA A 127 -10.88 -14.20 21.48
N LYS A 128 -10.38 -15.45 21.40
CA LYS A 128 -9.08 -15.87 21.92
C LYS A 128 -8.10 -16.30 20.84
N LEU A 129 -8.50 -16.33 19.57
CA LEU A 129 -7.68 -16.91 18.51
C LEU A 129 -7.87 -16.17 17.18
N ALA A 130 -6.76 -15.70 16.61
CA ALA A 130 -6.69 -15.17 15.25
C ALA A 130 -5.53 -15.82 14.49
N PHE A 131 -5.75 -15.98 13.20
CA PHE A 131 -4.74 -16.45 12.24
C PHE A 131 -4.42 -15.32 11.28
N LEU A 132 -3.15 -15.14 10.98
CA LEU A 132 -2.67 -14.19 9.98
C LEU A 132 -1.81 -14.94 8.98
N MET A 133 -1.84 -14.52 7.73
CA MET A 133 -0.84 -14.89 6.74
C MET A 133 0.11 -13.71 6.56
N PHE A 134 1.39 -13.93 6.81
CA PHE A 134 2.43 -12.94 6.55
C PHE A 134 3.13 -13.23 5.25
N LYS A 135 3.43 -12.20 4.48
CA LYS A 135 4.12 -12.27 3.19
C LYS A 135 5.38 -11.43 3.19
N GLN A 136 6.47 -11.98 2.66
CA GLN A 136 7.71 -11.26 2.42
C GLN A 136 8.27 -11.67 1.06
N GLY A 137 8.13 -10.78 0.07
CA GLY A 137 8.37 -11.16 -1.32
C GLY A 137 7.33 -12.19 -1.79
N LEU A 138 7.81 -13.36 -2.23
CA LEU A 138 6.95 -14.48 -2.64
C LEU A 138 6.68 -15.49 -1.51
N ASP A 139 7.45 -15.40 -0.42
CA ASP A 139 7.29 -16.29 0.71
C ASP A 139 6.10 -15.88 1.57
N THR A 140 5.31 -16.88 1.96
CA THR A 140 4.20 -16.72 2.90
C THR A 140 4.33 -17.70 4.05
N ILE A 141 3.97 -17.25 5.26
CA ILE A 141 3.94 -18.08 6.46
C ILE A 141 2.70 -17.78 7.30
N GLN A 142 2.11 -18.82 7.88
CA GLN A 142 1.02 -18.67 8.83
C GLN A 142 1.54 -18.18 10.19
N ALA A 143 0.75 -17.32 10.82
CA ALA A 143 0.96 -16.90 12.18
C ALA A 143 -0.30 -17.07 13.01
N VAL A 144 -0.11 -17.39 14.29
CA VAL A 144 -1.15 -17.65 15.27
C VAL A 144 -1.03 -16.61 16.39
N VAL A 145 -2.14 -15.92 16.67
CA VAL A 145 -2.29 -15.01 17.81
C VAL A 145 -3.31 -15.63 18.75
N ALA A 146 -2.83 -16.21 19.85
CA ALA A 146 -3.65 -16.91 20.83
C ALA A 146 -3.60 -16.21 22.20
N ALA A 147 -4.77 -15.85 22.73
CA ALA A 147 -4.87 -15.21 24.04
C ALA A 147 -4.39 -16.15 25.15
N SER A 148 -3.57 -15.63 26.05
CA SER A 148 -2.92 -16.34 27.17
C SER A 148 -2.78 -15.41 28.36
N GLU A 149 -2.11 -15.85 29.43
CA GLU A 149 -1.79 -14.99 30.59
C GLU A 149 -0.97 -13.75 30.19
N THR A 150 -0.16 -13.86 29.14
CA THR A 150 0.71 -12.78 28.63
C THR A 150 0.15 -12.06 27.41
N LEU A 151 -0.92 -12.58 26.78
CA LEU A 151 -1.43 -12.06 25.50
C LEU A 151 -2.95 -11.84 25.61
N SER A 152 -3.38 -10.59 25.48
CA SER A 152 -4.77 -10.21 25.72
C SER A 152 -5.71 -10.54 24.55
N ARG A 153 -7.02 -10.58 24.82
CA ARG A 153 -8.04 -10.74 23.75
C ARG A 153 -8.10 -9.50 22.84
N GLN A 154 -7.68 -8.35 23.37
CA GLN A 154 -7.59 -7.08 22.68
C GLN A 154 -6.51 -7.14 21.60
N MET A 155 -5.36 -7.77 21.88
CA MET A 155 -4.32 -8.03 20.88
C MET A 155 -4.82 -8.98 19.78
N VAL A 156 -5.55 -10.05 20.13
CA VAL A 156 -6.18 -10.95 19.13
C VAL A 156 -7.11 -10.18 18.21
N LYS A 157 -7.97 -9.32 18.78
CA LYS A 157 -8.89 -8.47 18.02
C LYS A 157 -8.11 -7.48 17.14
N PHE A 158 -7.10 -6.82 17.68
CA PHE A 158 -6.25 -5.89 16.95
C PHE A 158 -5.63 -6.55 15.72
N ALA A 159 -4.99 -7.71 15.90
CA ALA A 159 -4.34 -8.46 14.83
C ALA A 159 -5.32 -8.80 13.69
N GLY A 160 -6.55 -9.18 14.03
CA GLY A 160 -7.60 -9.45 13.06
C GLY A 160 -8.19 -8.23 12.34
N THR A 161 -7.93 -7.02 12.83
CA THR A 161 -8.41 -5.76 12.22
C THR A 161 -7.36 -5.05 11.38
N ILE A 162 -6.14 -5.60 11.31
CA ILE A 162 -5.08 -5.02 10.48
C ILE A 162 -5.48 -5.18 9.01
N PRO A 163 -5.55 -4.10 8.22
CA PRO A 163 -5.84 -4.20 6.78
C PRO A 163 -4.80 -5.05 6.06
N ALA A 164 -5.24 -5.84 5.09
CA ALA A 164 -4.34 -6.52 4.16
C ALA A 164 -3.42 -5.48 3.46
N GLU A 165 -2.23 -5.92 3.09
CA GLU A 165 -1.13 -5.09 2.57
C GLU A 165 -0.49 -4.12 3.58
N SER A 166 -0.88 -4.14 4.85
CA SER A 166 -0.19 -3.36 5.90
C SER A 166 1.17 -3.97 6.24
N LEU A 167 2.16 -3.10 6.47
CA LEU A 167 3.52 -3.49 6.83
C LEU A 167 3.63 -3.62 8.36
N VAL A 168 4.07 -4.77 8.84
CA VAL A 168 4.18 -5.08 10.26
C VAL A 168 5.57 -5.55 10.66
N ILE A 169 5.91 -5.37 11.94
CA ILE A 169 7.02 -6.05 12.62
C ILE A 169 6.41 -7.05 13.58
N VAL A 170 6.87 -8.29 13.45
CA VAL A 170 6.37 -9.43 14.21
C VAL A 170 7.51 -9.94 15.08
N HIS A 171 7.23 -10.08 16.37
CA HIS A 171 8.04 -10.87 17.29
C HIS A 171 7.25 -12.13 17.60
N GLY A 172 7.86 -13.28 17.46
CA GLY A 172 7.16 -14.54 17.69
C GLY A 172 8.11 -15.70 17.92
N VAL A 173 7.51 -16.85 18.16
CA VAL A 173 8.19 -18.12 18.34
C VAL A 173 7.84 -19.02 17.17
N VAL A 174 8.86 -19.57 16.52
CA VAL A 174 8.64 -20.54 15.43
C VAL A 174 8.22 -21.87 16.03
N LYS A 175 7.15 -22.46 15.48
CA LYS A 175 6.64 -23.78 15.85
C LYS A 175 6.29 -24.59 14.63
N LYS A 176 6.23 -25.90 14.81
CA LYS A 176 5.70 -26.83 13.83
C LYS A 176 4.16 -26.84 13.91
N PRO A 177 3.42 -26.59 12.82
CA PRO A 177 1.98 -26.70 12.81
C PRO A 177 1.56 -28.18 12.94
N PHE A 178 0.35 -28.42 13.45
CA PHE A 178 -0.17 -29.79 13.58
C PHE A 178 -0.32 -30.49 12.23
N GLU A 179 -0.83 -29.75 11.23
CA GLU A 179 -0.86 -30.16 9.83
C GLU A 179 -0.18 -29.08 8.98
N PRO A 180 0.52 -29.45 7.89
CA PRO A 180 1.13 -28.49 7.00
C PRO A 180 0.12 -27.48 6.43
N VAL A 181 0.46 -26.20 6.48
CA VAL A 181 -0.41 -25.10 6.04
C VAL A 181 -0.37 -24.99 4.52
N LYS A 182 -1.34 -25.60 3.85
CA LYS A 182 -1.40 -25.71 2.38
C LYS A 182 -1.46 -24.38 1.62
N SER A 183 -1.92 -23.31 2.26
CA SER A 183 -2.01 -21.98 1.66
C SER A 183 -0.73 -21.15 1.78
N ALA A 184 0.22 -21.58 2.64
CA ALA A 184 1.50 -20.94 2.82
C ALA A 184 2.58 -21.59 1.95
N THR A 185 3.55 -20.81 1.46
CA THR A 185 4.73 -21.40 0.81
C THR A 185 5.62 -22.11 1.82
N ILE A 186 5.75 -21.52 3.02
CA ILE A 186 6.38 -22.14 4.19
C ILE A 186 5.28 -22.85 4.96
N SER A 187 5.05 -24.11 4.62
CA SER A 187 3.89 -24.90 5.08
C SER A 187 4.18 -25.72 6.34
N ASP A 188 5.44 -26.00 6.62
CA ASP A 188 5.97 -26.83 7.70
C ASP A 188 6.27 -26.05 8.99
N LEU A 189 6.15 -24.73 8.96
CA LEU A 189 6.36 -23.83 10.09
C LEU A 189 5.18 -22.88 10.26
N GLU A 190 4.92 -22.49 11.50
CA GLU A 190 4.03 -21.38 11.85
C GLU A 190 4.66 -20.51 12.94
N VAL A 191 4.24 -19.25 13.00
CA VAL A 191 4.74 -18.28 13.98
C VAL A 191 3.72 -18.04 15.06
N HIS A 192 4.05 -18.35 16.31
CA HIS A 192 3.25 -17.99 17.47
C HIS A 192 3.62 -16.57 17.89
N VAL A 193 2.75 -15.61 17.60
CA VAL A 193 3.03 -14.18 17.76
C VAL A 193 3.06 -13.80 19.24
N ARG A 194 4.13 -13.10 19.64
CA ARG A 194 4.30 -12.49 20.96
C ARG A 194 4.10 -10.99 20.94
N LYS A 195 4.61 -10.31 19.90
CA LYS A 195 4.41 -8.87 19.68
C LYS A 195 4.09 -8.59 18.23
N LEU A 196 3.21 -7.63 17.98
CA LEU A 196 2.77 -7.29 16.63
C LEU A 196 2.58 -5.78 16.48
N TYR A 197 3.45 -5.16 15.72
CA TYR A 197 3.40 -3.72 15.52
C TYR A 197 3.21 -3.36 14.05
N ILE A 198 2.29 -2.44 13.78
CA ILE A 198 2.10 -1.85 12.45
C ILE A 198 3.17 -0.78 12.24
N VAL A 199 3.98 -0.96 11.20
CA VAL A 199 4.91 0.05 10.70
C VAL A 199 4.16 1.04 9.82
N GLU A 200 3.40 0.51 8.87
CA GLU A 200 2.56 1.32 8.00
C GLU A 200 1.23 0.61 7.73
N THR A 201 0.14 1.37 7.76
CA THR A 201 -1.20 0.87 7.52
C THR A 201 -1.54 1.01 6.05
N ALA A 202 -2.02 -0.04 5.41
CA ALA A 202 -2.54 0.08 4.06
C ALA A 202 -3.86 0.89 4.06
N GLU A 203 -3.97 1.81 3.11
CA GLU A 203 -5.23 2.46 2.78
C GLU A 203 -6.15 1.51 1.99
N VAL A 204 -7.37 1.94 1.72
CA VAL A 204 -8.29 1.18 0.86
C VAL A 204 -7.66 1.02 -0.52
N LEU A 205 -7.39 -0.22 -0.89
CA LEU A 205 -6.73 -0.54 -2.16
C LEU A 205 -7.71 -0.41 -3.34
N PRO A 206 -7.30 0.17 -4.47
CA PRO A 206 -8.12 0.25 -5.69
C PRO A 206 -8.38 -1.12 -6.35
N MET A 207 -7.57 -2.12 -6.03
CA MET A 207 -7.76 -3.54 -6.38
C MET A 207 -7.05 -4.43 -5.36
N GLN A 208 -7.51 -5.66 -5.17
CA GLN A 208 -6.84 -6.63 -4.30
C GLN A 208 -5.72 -7.36 -5.07
N VAL A 209 -4.69 -7.85 -4.36
CA VAL A 209 -3.59 -8.60 -4.98
C VAL A 209 -4.09 -9.94 -5.52
N GLU A 210 -5.04 -10.59 -4.83
CA GLU A 210 -5.68 -11.83 -5.24
C GLU A 210 -6.43 -11.66 -6.58
N ASP A 211 -6.96 -10.47 -6.84
CA ASP A 211 -7.62 -10.18 -8.12
C ASP A 211 -6.63 -10.11 -9.27
N ALA A 212 -5.38 -9.68 -9.01
CA ALA A 212 -4.31 -9.68 -9.98
C ALA A 212 -3.78 -11.11 -10.25
N GLU A 213 -3.76 -11.99 -9.25
CA GLU A 213 -3.30 -13.38 -9.42
C GLU A 213 -4.18 -14.20 -10.39
N ARG A 214 -5.42 -13.76 -10.62
CA ARG A 214 -6.34 -14.42 -11.55
C ARG A 214 -5.92 -14.16 -13.01
N PRO A 215 -5.99 -15.17 -13.89
CA PRO A 215 -5.65 -14.99 -15.30
C PRO A 215 -6.61 -14.01 -15.98
N ILE A 216 -6.09 -13.22 -16.92
CA ILE A 216 -6.91 -12.41 -17.81
C ILE A 216 -7.36 -13.31 -18.96
N PRO A 217 -8.66 -13.33 -19.33
CA PRO A 217 -9.14 -14.05 -20.50
C PRO A 217 -8.37 -13.66 -21.76
N LEU A 218 -8.14 -14.62 -22.64
CA LEU A 218 -7.53 -14.32 -23.94
C LEU A 218 -8.49 -13.49 -24.80
N GLU A 219 -7.93 -12.77 -25.76
CA GLU A 219 -8.72 -11.98 -26.70
C GLU A 219 -9.71 -12.87 -27.45
N GLY A 220 -11.00 -12.59 -27.31
CA GLY A 220 -12.09 -13.38 -27.91
C GLY A 220 -12.65 -14.51 -27.04
N GLU A 221 -12.11 -14.74 -25.84
CA GLU A 221 -12.72 -15.66 -24.87
C GLU A 221 -13.78 -14.96 -24.04
N GLU A 222 -14.93 -15.63 -23.84
CA GLU A 222 -15.95 -15.15 -22.92
C GLU A 222 -15.41 -15.13 -21.49
N GLN A 223 -15.78 -14.10 -20.73
CA GLN A 223 -15.50 -14.04 -19.30
C GLN A 223 -16.25 -15.20 -18.64
N LYS A 224 -15.54 -16.25 -18.27
CA LYS A 224 -16.10 -17.27 -17.39
C LYS A 224 -16.39 -16.59 -16.06
N GLU A 225 -17.65 -16.60 -15.64
CA GLU A 225 -18.00 -16.33 -14.25
C GLU A 225 -17.32 -17.43 -13.41
N GLU A 226 -16.18 -17.10 -12.82
CA GLU A 226 -15.48 -18.04 -11.95
C GLU A 226 -16.22 -18.22 -10.61
N ALA A 227 -15.89 -19.32 -9.93
CA ALA A 227 -16.59 -19.91 -8.79
C ALA A 227 -16.92 -18.96 -7.62
N ASP A 228 -16.27 -17.80 -7.53
CA ASP A 228 -16.41 -16.82 -6.45
C ASP A 228 -17.34 -15.63 -6.80
N GLY A 229 -17.86 -15.56 -8.03
CA GLY A 229 -18.76 -14.49 -8.48
C GLY A 229 -18.14 -13.09 -8.55
N ARG A 230 -16.83 -12.96 -8.33
CA ARG A 230 -16.09 -11.68 -8.37
C ARG A 230 -15.65 -11.34 -9.79
N PRO A 231 -15.86 -10.10 -10.28
CA PRO A 231 -15.45 -9.69 -11.62
C PRO A 231 -13.94 -9.81 -11.80
N ILE A 232 -13.50 -10.17 -13.01
CA ILE A 232 -12.08 -10.24 -13.37
C ILE A 232 -11.56 -8.81 -13.59
N VAL A 233 -10.42 -8.48 -12.99
CA VAL A 233 -9.77 -7.18 -13.20
C VAL A 233 -9.01 -7.21 -14.53
N MET A 234 -9.48 -6.44 -15.51
CA MET A 234 -8.92 -6.35 -16.86
C MET A 234 -7.57 -5.60 -16.90
N LEU A 235 -6.81 -5.80 -17.98
CA LEU A 235 -5.44 -5.28 -18.15
C LEU A 235 -5.32 -3.78 -17.90
N ASN A 236 -6.21 -2.94 -18.44
CA ASN A 236 -6.15 -1.49 -18.25
C ASN A 236 -6.23 -1.09 -16.76
N THR A 237 -7.10 -1.72 -15.97
CA THR A 237 -7.21 -1.46 -14.54
C THR A 237 -5.95 -1.89 -13.80
N ARG A 238 -5.34 -3.02 -14.20
CA ARG A 238 -4.08 -3.48 -13.63
C ARG A 238 -2.92 -2.53 -13.94
N LEU A 239 -2.82 -2.04 -15.18
CA LEU A 239 -1.79 -1.09 -15.59
C LEU A 239 -1.94 0.27 -14.89
N ASN A 240 -3.17 0.75 -14.68
CA ASN A 240 -3.43 1.96 -13.88
C ASN A 240 -3.04 1.79 -12.40
N ASN A 241 -3.03 0.55 -11.89
CA ASN A 241 -2.69 0.21 -10.51
C ASN A 241 -1.44 -0.69 -10.45
N ARG A 242 -0.46 -0.42 -11.34
CA ARG A 242 0.65 -1.35 -11.62
C ARG A 242 1.46 -1.73 -10.38
N VAL A 243 1.57 -0.85 -9.39
CA VAL A 243 2.31 -1.14 -8.14
C VAL A 243 1.67 -2.29 -7.34
N ILE A 244 0.34 -2.42 -7.38
CA ILE A 244 -0.37 -3.52 -6.71
C ILE A 244 -0.32 -4.78 -7.58
N ASP A 245 -0.55 -4.61 -8.88
CA ASP A 245 -0.51 -5.71 -9.86
C ASP A 245 0.86 -6.43 -9.85
N LEU A 246 1.95 -5.66 -9.74
CA LEU A 246 3.31 -6.21 -9.66
C LEU A 246 3.58 -7.07 -8.42
N ARG A 247 2.72 -7.04 -7.39
CA ARG A 247 2.84 -7.89 -6.18
C ARG A 247 2.37 -9.33 -6.42
N ALA A 248 1.72 -9.58 -7.55
CA ALA A 248 1.25 -10.90 -7.95
C ALA A 248 2.44 -11.79 -8.37
N LYS A 249 2.41 -13.06 -7.96
CA LYS A 249 3.50 -14.04 -8.13
C LYS A 249 3.92 -14.20 -9.58
N HIS A 250 2.95 -14.26 -10.50
CA HIS A 250 3.23 -14.40 -11.93
C HIS A 250 3.92 -13.18 -12.51
N ASN A 251 3.59 -11.95 -12.07
CA ASN A 251 4.30 -10.74 -12.48
C ASN A 251 5.75 -10.76 -11.99
N HIS A 252 6.00 -11.13 -10.73
CA HIS A 252 7.37 -11.31 -10.22
C HIS A 252 8.16 -12.30 -11.09
N ALA A 253 7.57 -13.45 -11.43
CA ALA A 253 8.21 -14.44 -12.31
C ALA A 253 8.51 -13.89 -13.70
N ILE A 254 7.57 -13.15 -14.32
CA ILE A 254 7.76 -12.51 -15.63
C ILE A 254 8.96 -11.55 -15.60
N PHE A 255 9.08 -10.72 -14.56
CA PHE A 255 10.20 -9.78 -14.46
C PHE A 255 11.53 -10.46 -14.17
N ALA A 256 11.55 -11.52 -13.35
CA ALA A 256 12.76 -12.33 -13.13
C ALA A 256 13.23 -13.02 -14.42
N ILE A 257 12.30 -13.56 -15.21
CA ILE A 257 12.61 -14.14 -16.53
C ILE A 257 13.13 -13.06 -17.48
N LYS A 258 12.51 -11.87 -17.51
CA LYS A 258 12.95 -10.75 -18.36
C LYS A 258 14.37 -10.31 -18.02
N ASP A 259 14.71 -10.22 -16.74
CA ASP A 259 16.07 -9.94 -16.27
C ASP A 259 17.05 -11.04 -16.72
N GLY A 260 16.68 -12.31 -16.50
CA GLY A 260 17.47 -13.46 -16.92
C GLY A 260 17.75 -13.49 -18.44
N VAL A 261 16.77 -13.12 -19.28
CA VAL A 261 16.97 -13.00 -20.73
C VAL A 261 18.03 -11.95 -21.06
N CYS A 262 17.98 -10.77 -20.43
CA CYS A 262 18.97 -9.71 -20.65
C CYS A 262 20.37 -10.14 -20.18
N ALA A 263 20.44 -10.79 -19.01
CA ALA A 263 21.69 -11.29 -18.44
C ALA A 263 22.33 -12.35 -19.34
N LEU A 264 21.58 -13.38 -19.76
CA LEU A 264 22.07 -14.46 -20.61
C LEU A 264 22.49 -13.96 -22.01
N PHE A 265 21.74 -13.00 -22.58
CA PHE A 265 22.13 -12.35 -23.83
C PHE A 265 23.50 -11.66 -23.70
N ALA A 266 23.69 -10.86 -22.64
CA ALA A 266 24.95 -10.17 -22.40
C ALA A 266 26.09 -11.14 -22.07
N GLU A 267 25.84 -12.17 -21.27
CA GLU A 267 26.81 -13.21 -20.92
C GLU A 267 27.31 -13.93 -22.18
N TYR A 268 26.40 -14.41 -23.02
CA TYR A 268 26.74 -15.10 -24.26
C TYR A 268 27.58 -14.22 -25.19
N LEU A 269 27.17 -12.97 -25.43
CA LEU A 269 27.93 -12.07 -26.31
C LEU A 269 29.30 -11.70 -25.73
N ARG A 270 29.41 -11.52 -24.41
CA ARG A 270 30.71 -11.30 -23.74
C ARG A 270 31.63 -12.52 -23.85
N SER A 271 31.09 -13.74 -23.82
CA SER A 271 31.88 -14.96 -24.06
C SER A 271 32.52 -14.96 -25.45
N LEU A 272 31.82 -14.36 -26.44
CA LEU A 272 32.28 -14.12 -27.81
C LEU A 272 33.07 -12.82 -27.98
N LYS A 273 33.53 -12.22 -26.88
CA LYS A 273 34.34 -10.99 -26.83
C LYS A 273 33.65 -9.73 -27.39
N PHE A 274 32.31 -9.68 -27.40
CA PHE A 274 31.60 -8.44 -27.70
C PHE A 274 31.73 -7.43 -26.55
N ILE A 275 31.77 -6.15 -26.90
CA ILE A 275 31.81 -5.02 -25.96
C ILE A 275 30.40 -4.46 -25.79
N GLY A 276 29.94 -4.36 -24.54
CA GLY A 276 28.68 -3.67 -24.21
C GLY A 276 28.85 -2.16 -24.32
N ILE A 277 27.99 -1.50 -25.10
CA ILE A 277 28.06 -0.06 -25.38
C ILE A 277 26.81 0.66 -24.88
N GLN A 278 26.91 1.98 -24.74
CA GLN A 278 25.79 2.86 -24.37
C GLN A 278 25.77 4.03 -25.35
N THR A 279 24.68 4.14 -26.13
CA THR A 279 24.58 5.14 -27.19
C THR A 279 23.52 6.19 -26.83
N PRO A 280 23.71 7.46 -27.24
CA PRO A 280 22.74 8.50 -26.93
C PRO A 280 21.40 8.21 -27.59
N LYS A 281 20.32 8.60 -26.90
CA LYS A 281 18.93 8.43 -27.37
C LYS A 281 18.31 9.70 -27.92
N LEU A 282 18.97 10.85 -27.75
CA LEU A 282 18.61 12.12 -28.36
C LEU A 282 19.49 12.37 -29.57
N LEU A 283 18.86 12.52 -30.73
CA LEU A 283 19.50 12.77 -32.02
C LEU A 283 19.25 14.23 -32.44
N GLY A 284 20.24 14.84 -33.11
CA GLY A 284 20.08 16.18 -33.69
C GLY A 284 19.18 16.23 -34.93
N ALA A 285 18.93 15.07 -35.55
CA ALA A 285 18.04 14.92 -36.71
C ALA A 285 17.40 13.53 -36.70
N ALA A 286 16.27 13.38 -37.39
CA ALA A 286 15.65 12.07 -37.61
C ALA A 286 16.58 11.16 -38.43
N SER A 287 16.97 10.01 -37.88
CA SER A 287 17.98 9.11 -38.47
C SER A 287 17.45 8.19 -39.57
N GLU A 288 16.15 7.95 -39.63
CA GLU A 288 15.51 7.02 -40.57
C GLU A 288 14.38 7.75 -41.32
N GLY A 289 14.66 8.17 -42.57
CA GLY A 289 13.71 8.91 -43.39
C GLY A 289 12.44 8.09 -43.69
N GLY A 290 11.27 8.72 -43.54
CA GLY A 290 9.96 8.13 -43.89
C GLY A 290 9.19 7.48 -42.74
N SER A 291 9.69 7.52 -41.51
CA SER A 291 8.98 7.01 -40.33
C SER A 291 8.61 8.13 -39.36
N ASN A 292 7.56 7.90 -38.56
CA ASN A 292 7.22 8.83 -37.48
C ASN A 292 8.30 8.77 -36.39
N VAL A 293 8.75 9.92 -35.91
CA VAL A 293 9.72 10.05 -34.81
C VAL A 293 9.18 10.95 -33.71
N PHE A 294 9.55 10.68 -32.45
CA PHE A 294 9.22 11.59 -31.35
C PHE A 294 10.17 12.79 -31.37
N GLU A 295 9.60 13.98 -31.52
CA GLU A 295 10.31 15.25 -31.38
C GLU A 295 10.33 15.68 -29.91
N VAL A 296 11.48 16.15 -29.44
CA VAL A 296 11.72 16.65 -28.09
C VAL A 296 12.27 18.07 -28.19
N THR A 297 11.67 19.01 -27.45
CA THR A 297 12.23 20.35 -27.30
C THR A 297 13.57 20.25 -26.56
N TYR A 298 14.66 20.67 -27.20
CA TYR A 298 16.00 20.60 -26.65
C TYR A 298 16.62 22.01 -26.64
N PHE A 299 16.40 22.72 -25.53
CA PHE A 299 16.71 24.14 -25.38
C PHE A 299 16.06 24.98 -26.48
N ALA A 300 16.85 25.76 -27.24
CA ALA A 300 16.39 26.55 -28.38
C ALA A 300 16.35 25.74 -29.70
N THR A 301 16.60 24.43 -29.64
CA THR A 301 16.65 23.53 -30.80
C THR A 301 15.71 22.34 -30.63
N LYS A 302 15.59 21.53 -31.67
CA LYS A 302 14.85 20.27 -31.63
C LYS A 302 15.82 19.10 -31.50
N ALA A 303 15.41 18.08 -30.77
CA ALA A 303 16.04 16.77 -30.77
C ALA A 303 14.99 15.70 -31.07
N PHE A 304 15.42 14.50 -31.43
CA PHE A 304 14.53 13.39 -31.76
C PHE A 304 14.94 12.14 -30.98
N LEU A 305 13.97 11.34 -30.53
CA LEU A 305 14.27 10.07 -29.89
C LEU A 305 14.72 9.02 -30.92
N ALA A 306 15.82 8.34 -30.62
CA ALA A 306 16.40 7.33 -31.50
C ALA A 306 15.50 6.09 -31.60
N GLN A 307 15.07 5.75 -32.81
CA GLN A 307 14.24 4.56 -33.05
C GLN A 307 15.02 3.25 -33.01
N SER A 308 16.33 3.31 -33.16
CA SER A 308 17.23 2.18 -32.97
C SER A 308 18.67 2.68 -32.75
N PRO A 309 19.54 1.92 -32.06
CA PRO A 309 20.95 2.26 -31.94
C PRO A 309 21.77 1.87 -33.18
N GLN A 310 21.11 1.52 -34.30
CA GLN A 310 21.76 0.92 -35.47
C GLN A 310 22.90 1.78 -36.02
N LEU A 311 22.66 3.08 -36.19
CA LEU A 311 23.66 4.00 -36.73
C LEU A 311 24.90 4.08 -35.82
N TYR A 312 24.71 4.21 -34.50
CA TYR A 312 25.82 4.25 -33.56
C TYR A 312 26.58 2.93 -33.47
N LYS A 313 25.89 1.79 -33.54
CA LYS A 313 26.53 0.47 -33.66
C LYS A 313 27.44 0.43 -34.89
N GLN A 314 26.96 0.88 -36.05
CA GLN A 314 27.76 0.95 -37.28
C GLN A 314 28.96 1.91 -37.17
N MET A 315 28.77 3.08 -36.56
CA MET A 315 29.87 4.03 -36.29
C MET A 315 30.96 3.40 -35.42
N LEU A 316 30.59 2.60 -34.43
CA LEU A 316 31.56 1.91 -33.57
C LEU A 316 32.30 0.78 -34.30
N ILE A 317 31.63 0.09 -35.22
CA ILE A 317 32.31 -0.84 -36.13
C ILE A 317 33.34 -0.08 -36.99
N ALA A 318 32.96 1.06 -37.57
CA ALA A 318 33.89 1.92 -38.31
C ALA A 318 35.04 2.46 -37.44
N ALA A 319 34.78 2.68 -36.14
CA ALA A 319 35.77 3.04 -35.14
C ALA A 319 36.61 1.85 -34.63
N ARG A 320 36.53 0.68 -35.29
CA ARG A 320 37.33 -0.53 -35.01
C ARG A 320 37.00 -1.24 -33.70
N PHE A 321 35.76 -1.13 -33.20
CA PHE A 321 35.33 -1.92 -32.03
C PHE A 321 35.05 -3.39 -32.35
N GLU A 322 34.99 -3.77 -33.65
CA GLU A 322 34.76 -5.12 -34.20
C GLU A 322 33.44 -5.80 -33.81
N ARG A 323 33.12 -5.88 -32.51
CA ARG A 323 31.98 -6.59 -31.94
C ARG A 323 31.38 -5.77 -30.81
N VAL A 324 30.17 -5.25 -31.01
CA VAL A 324 29.45 -4.45 -30.01
C VAL A 324 28.02 -4.93 -29.80
N PHE A 325 27.50 -4.75 -28.60
CA PHE A 325 26.09 -4.97 -28.29
C PHE A 325 25.57 -3.90 -27.35
N GLU A 326 24.25 -3.68 -27.37
CA GLU A 326 23.57 -2.74 -26.49
C GLU A 326 22.24 -3.35 -26.09
N VAL A 327 21.88 -3.20 -24.81
CA VAL A 327 20.53 -3.44 -24.28
C VAL A 327 20.05 -2.10 -23.76
N GLY A 328 18.99 -1.54 -24.34
CA GLY A 328 18.57 -0.19 -24.00
C GLY A 328 17.19 0.20 -24.54
N PRO A 329 16.72 1.41 -24.22
CA PRO A 329 15.41 1.87 -24.67
C PRO A 329 15.40 2.12 -26.18
N ILE A 330 14.28 1.75 -26.79
CA ILE A 330 13.93 1.88 -28.19
C ILE A 330 12.57 2.57 -28.28
N PHE A 331 12.43 3.50 -29.23
CA PHE A 331 11.22 4.29 -29.39
C PHE A 331 10.58 4.06 -30.76
N ARG A 332 9.25 3.88 -30.79
CA ARG A 332 8.44 3.71 -32.00
C ARG A 332 7.28 4.69 -31.93
N ALA A 333 7.21 5.62 -32.88
CA ALA A 333 6.20 6.70 -32.87
C ALA A 333 5.02 6.42 -33.80
N GLU A 334 4.93 5.21 -34.36
CA GLU A 334 3.76 4.74 -35.07
C GLU A 334 2.55 4.69 -34.13
N ASN A 335 1.43 5.26 -34.56
CA ASN A 335 0.18 5.19 -33.80
C ASN A 335 -0.48 3.81 -34.01
N SER A 336 0.07 2.79 -33.36
CA SER A 336 -0.42 1.42 -33.41
C SER A 336 -0.78 0.94 -32.01
N ASN A 337 -2.08 0.77 -31.75
CA ASN A 337 -2.57 0.25 -30.48
C ASN A 337 -2.98 -1.22 -30.66
N THR A 338 -2.02 -2.12 -30.44
CA THR A 338 -2.23 -3.57 -30.52
C THR A 338 -1.58 -4.26 -29.34
N ALA A 339 -1.96 -5.52 -29.07
CA ALA A 339 -1.36 -6.32 -28.00
C ALA A 339 0.15 -6.60 -28.16
N ARG A 340 0.76 -6.26 -29.31
CA ARG A 340 2.17 -6.54 -29.62
C ARG A 340 3.03 -5.28 -29.84
N HIS A 341 2.44 -4.09 -29.84
CA HIS A 341 3.15 -2.85 -30.11
C HIS A 341 3.22 -1.99 -28.85
N LEU A 342 4.43 -1.52 -28.52
CA LEU A 342 4.70 -0.52 -27.51
C LEU A 342 5.44 0.64 -28.17
N THR A 343 5.19 1.86 -27.71
CA THR A 343 5.88 3.06 -28.17
C THR A 343 7.28 3.21 -27.57
N GLU A 344 7.51 2.57 -26.42
CA GLU A 344 8.81 2.44 -25.76
C GLU A 344 9.00 1.00 -25.26
N PHE A 345 10.15 0.41 -25.58
CA PHE A 345 10.52 -0.93 -25.11
C PHE A 345 12.05 -1.10 -25.02
N THR A 346 12.49 -2.20 -24.41
CA THR A 346 13.91 -2.57 -24.33
C THR A 346 14.28 -3.44 -25.53
N GLY A 347 15.26 -3.02 -26.32
CA GLY A 347 15.78 -3.78 -27.47
C GLY A 347 17.28 -3.99 -27.44
#